data_AF-A0A954M0T5-F1
#
_entry.id   AF-A0A954M0T5-F1
#
_cell.length_a   1.000
_cell.length_b   1.000
_cell.length_c   1.000
_cell.angle_alpha   90.00
_cell.angle_beta   90.00
_cell.angle_gamma   90.00
#
_symmetry.space_group_name_H-M   'P 1'
#
loop_
_entity.id
_entity.type
_entity.pdbx_description
1 polymer ?
#
loop_
_entity_poly.entity_id
_entity_poly.type
_entity_poly.pdbx_seq_one_letter_code
_entity_poly.pdbx_strand_id
1 'polypeptide(L)'
;MKQTELTPPAAVTYLSGAWEDAFLKFGYDDGDGFVETDLVAKVLAHAGYEVHIHEWGLHNTVIDSLTRDSVELIPGRDSTFRFGYDDPRDYLPQQVVSYLDRSIVGHTGWH
;
A
#
# COMPACT_ATOMS: atom_id res chain seq x y z
N MET A 1 16.77 -22.43 1.62
CA MET A 1 15.66 -21.80 2.39
C MET A 1 14.46 -21.75 1.45
N LYS A 2 13.30 -22.28 1.86
CA LYS A 2 12.11 -22.27 0.98
C LYS A 2 11.47 -20.90 1.06
N GLN A 3 11.40 -20.20 -0.06
CA GLN A 3 10.67 -18.95 -0.21
C GLN A 3 9.18 -19.29 -0.09
N THR A 4 8.54 -18.88 1.00
CA THR A 4 7.10 -19.12 1.23
C THR A 4 6.34 -18.27 0.22
N GLU A 5 5.74 -18.89 -0.78
CA GLU A 5 4.91 -18.19 -1.77
C GLU A 5 3.71 -17.54 -1.09
N LEU A 6 3.60 -16.21 -1.21
CA LEU A 6 2.44 -15.45 -0.75
C LEU A 6 1.26 -15.77 -1.66
N THR A 7 0.38 -16.66 -1.21
CA THR A 7 -0.89 -16.93 -1.88
C THR A 7 -1.91 -15.90 -1.37
N PRO A 8 -2.43 -15.02 -2.24
CA PRO A 8 -3.44 -14.06 -1.81
C PRO A 8 -4.76 -14.78 -1.46
N PRO A 9 -5.56 -14.24 -0.52
CA PRO A 9 -6.95 -14.67 -0.38
C PRO A 9 -7.74 -14.39 -1.68
N ALA A 10 -9.00 -14.84 -1.75
CA ALA A 10 -9.89 -14.43 -2.83
C ALA A 10 -9.86 -12.90 -2.99
N ALA A 11 -9.69 -12.43 -4.23
CA ALA A 11 -9.52 -11.03 -4.56
C ALA A 11 -10.58 -10.15 -3.88
N VAL A 12 -10.14 -9.10 -3.19
CA VAL A 12 -11.02 -8.12 -2.57
C VAL A 12 -11.33 -7.04 -3.61
N THR A 13 -12.62 -6.69 -3.74
CA THR A 13 -13.06 -5.60 -4.60
C THR A 13 -12.81 -4.27 -3.90
N TYR A 14 -12.05 -3.39 -4.53
CA TYR A 14 -11.75 -2.05 -4.07
C TYR A 14 -12.77 -1.09 -4.68
N LEU A 15 -13.48 -0.34 -3.84
CA LEU A 15 -14.64 0.45 -4.30
C LEU A 15 -14.27 1.82 -4.89
N SER A 16 -13.08 2.34 -4.59
CA SER A 16 -12.60 3.62 -5.08
C SER A 16 -11.07 3.64 -5.18
N GLY A 17 -10.55 3.91 -6.37
CA GLY A 17 -9.11 4.13 -6.59
C GLY A 17 -8.26 2.87 -6.75
N ALA A 18 -6.95 3.07 -6.72
CA ALA A 18 -5.93 2.04 -6.81
C ALA A 18 -5.27 1.85 -5.42
N TRP A 19 -4.70 0.68 -5.12
CA TRP A 19 -4.14 0.43 -3.78
C TRP A 19 -2.97 1.37 -3.46
N GLU A 20 -2.34 1.91 -4.50
CA GLU A 20 -1.26 2.89 -4.46
C GLU A 20 -1.65 4.13 -3.68
N ASP A 21 -2.93 4.52 -3.71
CA ASP A 21 -3.45 5.68 -3.01
C ASP A 21 -3.23 5.59 -1.49
N ALA A 22 -3.18 4.38 -0.94
CA ALA A 22 -2.88 4.14 0.48
C ALA A 22 -1.45 4.54 0.90
N PHE A 23 -0.55 4.81 -0.07
CA PHE A 23 0.82 5.27 0.17
C PHE A 23 1.01 6.74 -0.20
N LEU A 24 0.00 7.38 -0.81
CA LEU A 24 0.10 8.74 -1.33
C LEU A 24 -0.59 9.73 -0.39
N LYS A 25 0.08 10.85 -0.14
CA LYS A 25 -0.41 11.95 0.70
C LYS A 25 -1.79 12.43 0.25
N PHE A 26 -1.95 12.58 -1.06
CA PHE A 26 -3.19 13.06 -1.67
C PHE A 26 -4.13 11.91 -2.08
N GLY A 27 -3.68 10.66 -2.09
CA GLY A 27 -4.52 9.48 -2.39
C GLY A 27 -5.59 9.68 -3.49
N TYR A 28 -6.77 9.11 -3.25
CA TYR A 28 -7.95 9.27 -4.10
C TYR A 28 -8.69 10.58 -3.76
N ASP A 29 -9.04 11.35 -4.80
CA ASP A 29 -9.77 12.63 -4.68
C ASP A 29 -9.10 13.64 -3.71
N ASP A 30 -7.77 13.82 -3.83
CA ASP A 30 -6.92 14.71 -3.00
C ASP A 30 -6.95 14.43 -1.48
N GLY A 31 -7.41 13.24 -1.09
CA GLY A 31 -7.51 12.77 0.28
C GLY A 31 -8.89 13.02 0.88
N ASP A 32 -9.78 13.66 0.12
CA ASP A 32 -11.19 13.87 0.48
C ASP A 32 -12.07 12.66 0.09
N GLY A 33 -11.55 11.76 -0.75
CA GLY A 33 -12.18 10.50 -1.11
C GLY A 33 -11.97 9.40 -0.06
N PHE A 34 -12.75 8.31 -0.16
CA PHE A 34 -12.52 7.11 0.65
C PHE A 34 -11.27 6.37 0.15
N VAL A 35 -10.11 6.72 0.71
CA VAL A 35 -8.91 5.91 0.56
C VAL A 35 -9.02 4.75 1.54
N GLU A 36 -9.19 3.52 1.04
CA GLU A 36 -9.31 2.33 1.88
C GLU A 36 -7.94 1.88 2.42
N THR A 37 -7.13 2.79 2.98
CA THR A 37 -5.80 2.52 3.54
C THR A 37 -5.84 1.37 4.56
N ASP A 38 -6.87 1.34 5.41
CA ASP A 38 -7.13 0.23 6.33
C ASP A 38 -7.29 -1.12 5.63
N LEU A 39 -7.90 -1.14 4.45
CA LEU A 39 -8.09 -2.36 3.67
C LEU A 39 -6.76 -2.84 3.11
N VAL A 40 -5.96 -1.94 2.53
CA VAL A 40 -4.60 -2.26 2.05
C VAL A 40 -3.73 -2.77 3.19
N ALA A 41 -3.78 -2.11 4.35
CA ALA A 41 -3.06 -2.55 5.55
C ALA A 41 -3.49 -3.94 6.02
N LYS A 42 -4.80 -4.25 6.03
CA LYS A 42 -5.31 -5.59 6.36
C LYS A 42 -4.86 -6.66 5.36
N VAL A 43 -4.87 -6.35 4.07
CA VAL A 43 -4.42 -7.26 3.00
C VAL A 43 -2.94 -7.60 3.18
N LEU A 44 -2.10 -6.61 3.51
CA LEU A 44 -0.69 -6.80 3.82
C LEU A 44 -0.47 -7.55 5.13
N ALA A 45 -1.21 -7.22 6.18
CA ALA A 45 -1.14 -7.93 7.46
C ALA A 45 -1.48 -9.43 7.32
N HIS A 46 -2.50 -9.78 6.53
CA HIS A 46 -2.82 -11.17 6.21
C HIS A 46 -1.70 -11.91 5.45
N ALA A 47 -0.86 -11.19 4.72
CA ALA A 47 0.31 -11.74 4.04
C ALA A 47 1.53 -11.91 4.98
N GLY A 48 1.40 -11.54 6.25
CA GLY A 48 2.46 -11.63 7.26
C GLY A 48 3.38 -10.41 7.31
N TYR A 49 2.93 -9.27 6.79
CA TYR A 49 3.63 -7.99 6.98
C TYR A 49 3.17 -7.29 8.27
N GLU A 50 4.08 -6.61 8.94
CA GLU A 50 3.76 -5.61 9.95
C GLU A 50 3.58 -4.27 9.26
N VAL A 51 2.44 -3.61 9.47
CA VAL A 51 2.06 -2.38 8.76
C VAL A 51 1.79 -1.29 9.78
N HIS A 52 2.37 -0.11 9.59
CA HIS A 52 2.01 1.10 10.32
C HIS A 52 1.28 2.05 9.38
N ILE A 53 0.23 2.68 9.89
CA ILE A 53 -0.52 3.72 9.20
C ILE A 53 -0.40 5.03 9.99
N HIS A 54 -0.36 6.14 9.27
CA HIS A 54 -0.19 7.47 9.83
C HIS A 54 -1.20 8.44 9.24
N GLU A 55 -1.95 9.12 10.11
CA GLU A 55 -2.84 10.21 9.72
C GLU A 55 -2.02 11.47 9.37
N TRP A 56 -2.02 11.89 8.11
CA TRP A 56 -1.25 13.05 7.67
C TRP A 56 -2.05 14.36 7.78
N GLY A 57 -2.42 14.74 9.00
CA GLY A 57 -3.12 16.00 9.27
C GLY A 57 -4.48 16.05 8.59
N LEU A 58 -4.70 17.03 7.69
CA LEU A 58 -5.94 17.18 6.92
C LEU A 58 -5.95 16.37 5.60
N HIS A 59 -4.91 15.58 5.36
CA HIS A 59 -4.78 14.76 4.17
C HIS A 59 -5.10 13.29 4.46
N ASN A 60 -4.78 12.42 3.50
CA ASN A 60 -5.00 10.99 3.60
C ASN A 60 -4.28 10.32 4.79
N THR A 61 -4.86 9.24 5.31
CA THR A 61 -4.14 8.29 6.14
C THR A 61 -3.27 7.42 5.25
N VAL A 62 -1.98 7.34 5.52
CA VAL A 62 -1.00 6.67 4.65
C VAL A 62 -0.29 5.53 5.35
N ILE A 63 0.14 4.52 4.61
CA ILE A 63 1.08 3.50 5.09
C ILE A 63 2.48 4.10 5.07
N ASP A 64 3.10 4.27 6.24
CA ASP A 64 4.43 4.88 6.41
C ASP A 64 5.52 3.89 6.86
N SER A 65 5.14 2.66 7.21
CA SER A 65 6.07 1.55 7.45
C SER A 65 5.47 0.22 7.00
N LEU A 66 6.31 -0.60 6.37
CA LEU A 66 5.98 -1.97 5.96
C LEU A 66 7.15 -2.89 6.29
N THR A 67 7.03 -3.66 7.35
CA THR A 67 8.10 -4.53 7.83
C THR A 67 7.78 -6.00 7.61
N ARG A 68 8.80 -6.81 7.29
CA ARG A 68 8.73 -8.27 7.32
C ARG A 68 10.02 -8.84 7.86
N ASP A 69 9.92 -9.79 8.79
CA ASP A 69 11.08 -10.39 9.45
C ASP A 69 12.04 -9.31 10.03
N SER A 70 11.45 -8.25 10.60
CA SER A 70 12.14 -7.06 11.14
C SER A 70 12.93 -6.22 10.12
N VAL A 71 12.71 -6.43 8.81
CA VAL A 71 13.28 -5.61 7.74
C VAL A 71 12.22 -4.65 7.20
N GLU A 72 12.51 -3.35 7.27
CA GLU A 72 11.70 -2.30 6.66
C GLU A 72 11.81 -2.37 5.12
N LEU A 73 10.66 -2.29 4.45
CA LEU A 73 10.55 -2.42 2.99
C LEU A 73 10.28 -1.08 2.31
N ILE A 74 9.90 -0.04 3.06
CA ILE A 74 9.80 1.34 2.57
C ILE A 74 11.16 2.04 2.74
N PRO A 75 11.70 2.73 1.71
CA PRO A 75 12.94 3.47 1.87
C PRO A 75 12.88 4.50 3.00
N GLY A 76 13.93 4.53 3.82
CA GLY A 76 14.05 5.51 4.90
C GLY A 76 14.23 6.95 4.39
N ARG A 77 14.12 7.91 5.32
CA ARG A 77 14.16 9.36 5.06
C ARG A 77 15.47 9.87 4.42
N ASP A 78 16.55 9.10 4.46
CA ASP A 78 17.85 9.46 3.89
C ASP A 78 17.98 9.13 2.39
N SER A 79 16.91 8.62 1.77
CA SER A 79 16.88 8.30 0.34
C SER A 79 16.36 9.47 -0.50
N THR A 80 16.54 9.41 -1.83
CA THR A 80 15.95 10.37 -2.77
C THR A 80 14.43 10.26 -2.89
N PHE A 81 13.85 9.26 -2.21
CA PHE A 81 12.42 9.00 -2.16
C PHE A 81 11.69 10.07 -1.35
N ARG A 82 10.60 10.56 -1.92
CA ARG A 82 9.70 11.54 -1.33
C ARG A 82 8.45 10.82 -0.83
N PHE A 83 8.48 10.43 0.44
CA PHE A 83 7.35 9.81 1.12
C PHE A 83 6.03 10.56 0.91
N GLY A 84 4.99 9.83 0.46
CA GLY A 84 3.68 10.38 0.14
C GLY A 84 3.55 11.07 -1.22
N TYR A 85 4.62 11.15 -2.02
CA TYR A 85 4.60 11.81 -3.34
C TYR A 85 5.06 10.91 -4.48
N ASP A 86 6.01 10.00 -4.23
CA ASP A 86 6.50 9.08 -5.25
C ASP A 86 5.60 7.84 -5.36
N ASP A 87 5.55 7.23 -6.55
CA ASP A 87 4.74 6.04 -6.82
C ASP A 87 5.24 4.85 -5.98
N PRO A 88 4.40 4.18 -5.16
CA PRO A 88 4.78 2.98 -4.42
C PRO A 88 5.33 1.85 -5.28
N ARG A 89 4.98 1.77 -6.56
CA ARG A 89 5.55 0.79 -7.48
C ARG A 89 7.04 1.01 -7.75
N ASP A 90 7.55 2.24 -7.59
CA ASP A 90 8.95 2.58 -7.87
C ASP A 90 9.88 2.16 -6.73
N TYR A 91 9.37 2.01 -5.50
CA TYR A 91 10.19 1.74 -4.32
C TYR A 91 9.80 0.50 -3.52
N LEU A 92 8.57 0.00 -3.64
CA LEU A 92 8.20 -1.24 -2.98
C LEU A 92 8.85 -2.44 -3.67
N PRO A 93 9.24 -3.47 -2.91
CA PRO A 93 9.71 -4.72 -3.50
C PRO A 93 8.66 -5.31 -4.45
N GLN A 94 9.09 -5.79 -5.62
CA GLN A 94 8.20 -6.35 -6.65
C GLN A 94 7.23 -7.42 -6.12
N GLN A 95 7.65 -8.18 -5.11
CA GLN A 95 6.81 -9.19 -4.46
C GLN A 95 5.60 -8.60 -3.73
N VAL A 96 5.75 -7.42 -3.11
CA VAL A 96 4.67 -6.67 -2.45
C VAL A 96 3.71 -6.14 -3.49
N VAL A 97 4.24 -5.46 -4.51
CA VAL A 97 3.46 -4.93 -5.65
C VAL A 97 2.62 -6.04 -6.29
N SER A 98 3.25 -7.16 -6.63
CA SER A 98 2.57 -8.28 -7.29
C SER A 98 1.51 -8.93 -6.39
N TYR A 99 1.71 -8.92 -5.07
CA TYR A 99 0.73 -9.44 -4.12
C TYR A 99 -0.49 -8.51 -4.04
N LEU A 100 -0.28 -7.19 -3.95
CA LEU A 100 -1.34 -6.19 -3.94
C LEU A 100 -2.15 -6.20 -5.25
N ASP A 101 -1.47 -6.24 -6.40
CA ASP A 101 -2.10 -6.34 -7.73
C ASP A 101 -3.03 -7.55 -7.87
N ARG A 102 -2.70 -8.68 -7.21
CA ARG A 102 -3.54 -9.89 -7.22
C ARG A 102 -4.64 -9.87 -6.16
N SER A 103 -4.39 -9.20 -5.03
CA SER A 103 -5.28 -9.21 -3.87
C SER A 103 -6.35 -8.14 -3.95
N ILE A 104 -6.06 -7.04 -4.65
CA ILE A 104 -6.91 -5.85 -4.72
C ILE A 104 -7.17 -5.58 -6.19
N VAL A 105 -8.43 -5.79 -6.60
CA VAL A 105 -8.85 -5.50 -7.96
C VAL A 105 -9.62 -4.19 -7.92
N GLY A 106 -9.00 -3.13 -8.43
CA GLY A 106 -9.62 -1.82 -8.53
C GLY A 106 -10.74 -1.80 -9.56
N HIS A 107 -11.80 -1.05 -9.28
CA HIS A 107 -12.81 -0.73 -10.28
C HIS A 107 -12.25 0.39 -11.18
N THR A 108 -11.71 0.05 -12.36
CA THR A 108 -11.26 1.03 -13.34
C THR A 108 -12.46 1.68 -14.04
N GLY A 109 -13.13 2.60 -13.34
CA GLY A 109 -14.09 3.52 -13.93
C GLY A 109 -13.54 4.94 -13.83
N TRP A 110 -13.27 5.55 -14.99
CA TRP A 110 -12.99 6.98 -15.24
C TRP A 110 -11.52 7.44 -15.23
N HIS A 111 -10.99 7.58 -16.46
CA HIS A 111 -10.08 8.66 -16.86
C HIS A 111 -10.90 9.88 -17.29
#